data_AF-A0AAF0MS86-F1
#
_entry.id   AF-A0AAF0MS86-F1
#
_cell.length_a   1.000
_cell.length_b   1.000
_cell.length_c   1.000
_cell.angle_alpha   90.00
_cell.angle_beta   90.00
_cell.angle_gamma   90.00
#
_symmetry.space_group_name_H-M   'P 1'
#
loop_
_entity.id
_entity.type
_entity.pdbx_description
1 polymer ?
#
loop_
_entity_poly.entity_id
_entity_poly.type
_entity_poly.pdbx_seq_one_letter_code
_entity_poly.pdbx_strand_id
1 'polypeptide(L)'
;MMPRKKLVYYANLHGVAYSNMKLTDDELKQICSEVGSKYYSTKDCGGSVSTLIDCVMDDGDFRSRHRKDGVAEDLFEMRCADYAADEVMAAIAKIRKE
;
A
#
# COMPACT_ATOMS: atom_id res chain seq x y z
N MET A 1 -10.35 0.27 5.09
CA MET A 1 -9.74 -1.03 5.41
C MET A 1 -10.15 -2.14 4.45
N MET A 2 -9.18 -2.56 3.63
CA MET A 2 -9.31 -3.66 2.66
C MET A 2 -9.62 -5.02 3.33
N PRO A 3 -10.46 -5.89 2.72
CA PRO A 3 -10.69 -7.24 3.23
C PRO A 3 -9.42 -8.10 3.32
N ARG A 4 -9.26 -8.87 4.40
CA ARG A 4 -8.09 -9.75 4.63
C ARG A 4 -7.77 -10.66 3.45
N LYS A 5 -8.78 -11.20 2.77
CA LYS A 5 -8.58 -12.09 1.60
C LYS A 5 -7.85 -11.39 0.45
N LYS A 6 -8.13 -10.10 0.21
CA LYS A 6 -7.44 -9.31 -0.83
C LYS A 6 -5.99 -9.04 -0.42
N LEU A 7 -5.74 -8.71 0.85
CA LEU A 7 -4.38 -8.50 1.34
C LEU A 7 -3.50 -9.75 1.19
N VAL A 8 -4.05 -10.93 1.50
CA VAL A 8 -3.37 -12.21 1.27
C VAL A 8 -3.14 -12.46 -0.22
N TYR A 9 -4.10 -12.12 -1.08
CA TYR A 9 -3.94 -12.24 -2.53
C TYR A 9 -2.75 -11.41 -3.05
N TYR A 10 -2.68 -10.11 -2.71
CA TYR A 10 -1.58 -9.24 -3.16
C TYR A 10 -0.23 -9.63 -2.54
N ALA A 11 -0.23 -10.05 -1.27
CA ALA A 11 0.98 -10.55 -0.66
C ALA A 11 1.52 -11.80 -1.37
N ASN A 12 0.65 -12.76 -1.70
CA ASN A 12 1.03 -13.95 -2.45
C ASN A 12 1.52 -13.62 -3.87
N LEU A 13 0.90 -12.64 -4.53
CA LEU A 13 1.29 -12.18 -5.87
C LEU A 13 2.76 -11.71 -5.89
N HIS A 14 3.21 -11.06 -4.82
CA HIS A 14 4.58 -10.52 -4.69
C HIS A 14 5.54 -11.43 -3.90
N GLY A 15 5.07 -12.58 -3.42
CA GLY A 15 5.87 -13.51 -2.60
C GLY A 15 6.14 -13.01 -1.18
N VAL A 16 5.25 -12.20 -0.63
CA VAL A 16 5.35 -11.60 0.71
C VAL A 16 4.61 -12.47 1.74
N ALA A 17 5.29 -12.82 2.84
CA ALA A 17 4.66 -13.51 3.96
C ALA A 17 3.85 -12.54 4.84
N TYR A 18 2.56 -12.36 4.52
CA TYR A 18 1.70 -11.37 5.18
C TYR A 18 1.34 -11.67 6.65
N SER A 19 1.50 -12.91 7.12
CA SER A 19 1.06 -13.30 8.46
C SER A 19 1.85 -12.56 9.55
N ASN A 20 1.16 -11.72 10.34
CA ASN A 20 1.71 -10.97 11.47
C ASN A 20 2.89 -10.05 11.12
N MET A 21 2.93 -9.57 9.87
CA MET A 21 3.95 -8.62 9.44
C MET A 21 3.81 -7.29 10.18
N LYS A 22 4.90 -6.85 10.81
CA LYS A 22 5.09 -5.46 11.23
C LYS A 22 6.17 -4.81 10.39
N LEU A 23 5.99 -3.53 10.12
CA LEU A 23 6.91 -2.66 9.42
C LEU A 23 7.62 -1.75 10.43
N THR A 24 8.93 -1.60 10.30
CA THR A 24 9.72 -0.60 11.04
C THR A 24 9.58 0.78 10.39
N ASP A 25 9.94 1.86 11.10
CA ASP A 25 9.95 3.21 10.50
C ASP A 25 10.89 3.31 9.29
N ASP A 26 12.02 2.59 9.31
CA ASP A 26 12.96 2.54 8.18
C ASP A 26 12.34 1.84 6.96
N GLU A 27 11.68 0.71 7.18
CA GLU A 27 10.94 0.02 6.11
C GLU A 27 9.80 0.88 5.58
N LEU A 28 9.04 1.51 6.47
CA LEU A 28 7.95 2.41 6.09
C LEU A 28 8.44 3.57 5.24
N LYS A 29 9.58 4.17 5.60
CA LYS A 29 10.21 5.24 4.82
C LYS A 29 10.60 4.77 3.42
N GLN A 30 11.21 3.59 3.32
CA GLN A 30 11.60 3.01 2.03
C GLN A 30 10.36 2.65 1.19
N ILE A 31 9.33 2.05 1.79
CA ILE A 31 8.07 1.69 1.11
C ILE A 31 7.38 2.95 0.59
N CYS A 32 7.19 3.98 1.43
CA CYS A 32 6.55 5.23 1.00
C CYS A 32 7.33 5.90 -0.14
N SER A 33 8.66 5.83 -0.10
CA SER A 33 9.52 6.34 -1.17
C SER A 33 9.36 5.55 -2.47
N GLU A 34 9.28 4.23 -2.41
CA GLU A 34 9.11 3.36 -3.59
C GLU A 34 7.72 3.54 -4.22
N VAL A 35 6.69 3.62 -3.37
CA VAL A 35 5.30 3.87 -3.78
C VAL A 35 5.13 5.29 -4.33
N GLY A 36 5.97 6.24 -3.91
CA GLY A 36 5.81 7.66 -4.24
C GLY A 36 4.63 8.30 -3.51
N SER A 37 4.45 7.96 -2.24
CA SER A 37 3.50 8.60 -1.32
C SER A 37 4.24 9.49 -0.32
N LYS A 38 3.51 10.29 0.45
CA LYS A 38 4.11 10.91 1.64
C LYS A 38 4.61 9.85 2.62
N TYR A 39 5.59 10.21 3.44
CA TYR A 39 6.11 9.33 4.47
C TYR A 39 5.07 9.14 5.59
N TYR A 40 4.75 7.87 5.87
CA TYR A 40 3.92 7.44 7.00
C TYR A 40 4.78 6.66 7.98
N SER A 41 4.82 7.11 9.23
CA SER A 41 5.56 6.44 10.30
C SER A 41 4.68 5.43 11.05
N THR A 42 5.29 4.67 11.96
CA THR A 42 4.58 3.82 12.92
C THR A 42 3.56 4.58 13.77
N LYS A 43 3.69 5.91 13.95
CA LYS A 43 2.66 6.73 14.61
C LYS A 43 1.39 6.88 13.76
N ASP A 44 1.53 6.86 12.45
CA ASP A 44 0.43 7.03 11.51
C ASP A 44 -0.28 5.70 11.24
N CYS A 45 0.48 4.61 11.09
CA CYS A 45 -0.05 3.30 10.67
C CYS A 45 0.08 2.17 11.70
N GLY A 46 0.65 2.42 12.88
CA GLY A 46 0.91 1.39 13.90
C GLY A 46 1.94 0.32 13.47
N GLY A 47 2.67 0.57 12.37
CA GLY A 47 3.54 -0.41 11.72
C GLY A 47 2.79 -1.53 11.01
N SER A 48 1.48 -1.35 10.76
CA SER A 48 0.64 -2.35 10.10
C SER A 48 0.57 -2.10 8.60
N VAL A 49 0.73 -3.16 7.80
CA VAL A 49 0.64 -3.08 6.34
C VAL A 49 -0.76 -2.67 5.89
N SER A 50 -1.82 -3.19 6.53
CA SER A 50 -3.19 -2.82 6.18
C SER A 50 -3.48 -1.34 6.40
N THR A 51 -2.97 -0.77 7.50
CA THR A 51 -3.17 0.65 7.78
C THR A 51 -2.29 1.50 6.88
N LEU A 52 -1.07 1.06 6.53
CA LEU A 52 -0.26 1.75 5.53
C LEU A 52 -0.98 1.83 4.18
N ILE A 53 -1.61 0.74 3.73
CA ILE A 53 -2.38 0.73 2.48
C ILE A 53 -3.55 1.73 2.53
N ASP A 54 -4.29 1.77 3.65
CA ASP A 54 -5.35 2.75 3.85
C ASP A 54 -4.77 4.19 3.85
N CYS A 55 -3.60 4.44 4.44
CA CYS A 55 -2.93 5.73 4.35
C CYS A 55 -2.53 6.10 2.92
N VAL A 56 -1.92 5.18 2.17
CA VAL A 56 -1.50 5.40 0.78
C VAL A 56 -2.69 5.65 -0.14
N MET A 57 -3.80 4.94 0.03
CA MET A 57 -4.99 5.14 -0.83
C MET A 57 -5.65 6.51 -0.64
N ASP A 58 -5.47 7.12 0.53
CA ASP A 58 -5.97 8.45 0.89
C ASP A 58 -4.96 9.57 0.56
N ASP A 59 -3.75 9.21 0.11
CA ASP A 59 -2.74 10.18 -0.31
C ASP A 59 -3.14 10.87 -1.63
N GLY A 60 -3.24 12.20 -1.60
CA GLY A 60 -3.69 12.98 -2.75
C GLY A 60 -2.80 12.84 -3.98
N ASP A 61 -1.49 12.73 -3.79
CA ASP A 61 -0.52 12.59 -4.88
C ASP A 61 -0.57 11.17 -5.46
N PHE A 62 -0.71 10.15 -4.60
CA PHE A 62 -0.94 8.77 -5.02
C PHE A 62 -2.21 8.65 -5.87
N ARG A 63 -3.32 9.22 -5.38
CA ARG A 63 -4.61 9.21 -6.07
C ARG A 63 -4.53 9.93 -7.40
N SER A 64 -3.90 11.10 -7.44
CA SER A 64 -3.73 11.90 -8.66
C SER A 64 -2.98 11.12 -9.75
N ARG A 65 -1.90 10.41 -9.40
CA ARG A 65 -1.14 9.58 -10.37
C ARG A 65 -1.92 8.38 -10.90
N HIS A 66 -2.77 7.80 -10.08
CA HIS A 66 -3.58 6.64 -10.45
C HIS A 66 -4.90 7.00 -11.11
N ARG A 67 -5.30 8.27 -11.04
CA ARG A 67 -6.50 8.76 -11.67
C ARG A 67 -6.32 8.77 -13.18
N LYS A 68 -7.28 8.19 -13.89
CA LYS A 68 -7.35 8.24 -15.36
C LYS A 68 -8.57 9.05 -15.78
N ASP A 69 -8.38 9.85 -16.82
CA ASP A 69 -9.46 10.64 -17.40
C ASP A 69 -10.61 9.73 -17.87
N GLY A 70 -11.84 10.17 -17.60
CA GLY A 70 -13.05 9.44 -17.98
C GLY A 70 -13.43 8.25 -17.09
N VAL A 71 -12.67 7.95 -16.03
CA VAL A 71 -13.07 6.95 -15.02
C VAL A 71 -14.02 7.59 -14.00
N ALA A 72 -15.17 6.97 -13.78
CA ALA A 72 -16.13 7.38 -12.75
C ALA A 72 -15.51 7.30 -11.34
N GLU A 73 -15.86 8.25 -10.46
CA GLU A 73 -15.30 8.35 -9.10
C GLU A 73 -15.44 7.04 -8.33
N ASP A 74 -16.65 6.48 -8.30
CA ASP A 74 -16.96 5.26 -7.56
C ASP A 74 -16.12 4.06 -8.03
N LEU A 75 -15.88 3.97 -9.34
CA LEU A 75 -15.04 2.93 -9.93
C LEU A 75 -13.56 3.15 -9.58
N PHE A 76 -13.10 4.40 -9.56
CA PHE A 76 -11.75 4.72 -9.13
C PHE A 76 -11.54 4.40 -7.65
N GLU A 77 -12.46 4.78 -6.76
CA GLU A 77 -12.37 4.49 -5.32
C GLU A 77 -12.26 2.99 -5.05
N MET A 78 -13.05 2.17 -5.74
CA MET A 78 -12.97 0.71 -5.62
C MET A 78 -11.60 0.16 -6.06
N ARG A 79 -10.98 0.76 -7.08
CA ARG A 79 -9.69 0.30 -7.63
C ARG A 79 -8.48 0.91 -6.94
N CYS A 80 -8.62 2.09 -6.32
CA CYS A 80 -7.52 2.78 -5.64
C CYS A 80 -6.96 1.92 -4.50
N ALA A 81 -7.85 1.26 -3.75
CA ALA A 81 -7.45 0.29 -2.72
C ALA A 81 -6.56 -0.82 -3.30
N ASP A 82 -6.95 -1.35 -4.46
CA ASP A 82 -6.26 -2.44 -5.15
C ASP A 82 -4.91 -1.99 -5.69
N TYR A 83 -4.79 -0.76 -6.20
CA TYR A 83 -3.50 -0.17 -6.60
C TYR A 83 -2.57 0.03 -5.41
N ALA A 84 -3.06 0.61 -4.31
CA ALA A 84 -2.26 0.84 -3.11
C ALA A 84 -1.77 -0.49 -2.51
N ALA A 85 -2.61 -1.52 -2.45
CA ALA A 85 -2.21 -2.83 -1.96
C ALA A 85 -1.16 -3.50 -2.85
N ASP A 86 -1.30 -3.38 -4.17
CA ASP A 86 -0.34 -3.95 -5.12
C ASP A 86 1.04 -3.29 -4.98
N GLU A 87 1.10 -1.95 -5.02
CA GLU A 87 2.36 -1.21 -4.94
C GLU A 87 3.04 -1.35 -3.57
N VAL A 88 2.29 -1.31 -2.47
CA VAL A 88 2.85 -1.52 -1.13
C VAL A 88 3.45 -2.92 -1.00
N MET A 89 2.76 -3.96 -1.48
CA MET A 89 3.28 -5.33 -1.42
C MET A 89 4.48 -5.54 -2.34
N ALA A 90 4.49 -4.92 -3.52
CA ALA A 90 5.64 -4.92 -4.42
C ALA A 90 6.86 -4.26 -3.75
N ALA A 91 6.67 -3.10 -3.10
CA ALA A 91 7.73 -2.40 -2.39
C ALA A 91 8.27 -3.23 -1.20
N ILE A 92 7.39 -3.84 -0.41
CA ILE A 92 7.80 -4.76 0.67
C ILE A 92 8.64 -5.92 0.11
N ALA A 93 8.18 -6.52 -0.99
CA ALA A 93 8.90 -7.63 -1.62
C ALA A 93 10.28 -7.21 -2.11
N LYS A 94 10.43 -5.98 -2.63
CA LYS A 94 11.72 -5.44 -3.06
C LYS A 94 12.66 -5.25 -1.87
N ILE A 95 12.20 -4.55 -0.83
CA ILE A 95 13.01 -4.19 0.35
C ILE A 95 13.45 -5.43 1.14
N ARG A 96 12.59 -6.44 1.27
CA ARG A 96 12.89 -7.64 2.08
C ARG A 96 13.56 -8.78 1.30
N LYS A 97 13.82 -8.59 -0.01
CA LYS A 97 14.62 -9.52 -0.82
C LYS A 97 16.11 -9.13 -0.86
N GLU A 98 16.43 -7.90 -0.47
CA GLU A 98 17.80 -7.40 -0.27
C GLU A 98 18.33 -7.82 1.11
#